data_AF-A0A2V6BX32-F1
#
_entry.id   AF-A0A2V6BX32-F1
#
_cell.length_a   1.000
_cell.length_b   1.000
_cell.length_c   1.000
_cell.angle_alpha   90.00
_cell.angle_beta   90.00
_cell.angle_gamma   90.00
#
_symmetry.space_group_name_H-M   'P 1'
#
loop_
_entity.id
_entity.type
_entity.pdbx_description
1 polymer ?
#
loop_
_entity_poly.entity_id
_entity_poly.type
_entity_poly.pdbx_seq_one_letter_code
_entity_poly.pdbx_strand_id
1 'polypeptide(L)'
;RRTILVQFLIEAASICLLGGLLALAIAWPMTFLIGKFLPATLSLTVAGIALLVSILTGIVSGFFPAWRAARMNPVDALRNE
;
A
#
# COMPACT_ATOMS: atom_id res chain seq x y z
N ARG A 1 -4.09 -22.82 4.24
CA ARG A 1 -4.31 -22.05 2.98
C ARG A 1 -4.96 -20.68 3.26
N ARG A 2 -6.13 -20.60 3.89
CA ARG A 2 -6.79 -19.30 4.19
C ARG A 2 -6.01 -18.43 5.20
N THR A 3 -5.36 -19.03 6.20
CA THR A 3 -4.54 -18.31 7.18
C THR A 3 -3.37 -17.56 6.55
N ILE A 4 -2.62 -18.24 5.65
CA ILE A 4 -1.48 -17.64 4.93
C ILE A 4 -1.95 -16.50 4.03
N LEU A 5 -3.07 -16.69 3.32
CA LEU A 5 -3.67 -15.64 2.49
C LEU A 5 -3.99 -14.37 3.31
N VAL A 6 -4.64 -14.56 4.46
CA VAL A 6 -5.01 -13.44 5.34
C VAL A 6 -3.78 -12.78 5.96
N GLN A 7 -2.76 -13.54 6.33
CA GLN A 7 -1.51 -12.99 6.86
C GLN A 7 -0.81 -12.08 5.85
N PHE A 8 -0.61 -12.55 4.61
CA PHE A 8 -0.02 -11.74 3.54
C PHE A 8 -0.87 -10.51 3.21
N LEU A 9 -2.19 -10.65 3.22
CA LEU A 9 -3.08 -9.52 2.97
C LEU A 9 -3.01 -8.47 4.07
N ILE A 10 -2.93 -8.88 5.34
CA ILE A 10 -2.76 -7.98 6.48
C ILE A 10 -1.40 -7.28 6.40
N GLU A 11 -0.33 -8.00 6.04
CA GLU A 11 1.02 -7.44 5.90
C GLU A 11 1.11 -6.44 4.74
N ALA A 12 0.53 -6.76 3.59
CA ALA A 12 0.45 -5.83 2.47
C ALA A 12 -0.38 -4.57 2.84
N ALA A 13 -1.52 -4.76 3.51
CA ALA A 13 -2.38 -3.67 3.94
C ALA A 13 -1.70 -2.75 4.99
N SER A 14 -0.97 -3.33 5.95
CA SER A 14 -0.25 -2.56 6.97
C SER A 14 0.90 -1.74 6.36
N ILE A 15 1.67 -2.33 5.43
CA ILE A 15 2.72 -1.61 4.70
C ILE A 15 2.13 -0.45 3.88
N CYS A 16 1.00 -0.65 3.20
CA CYS A 16 0.36 0.40 2.41
C CYS A 16 -0.21 1.53 3.28
N LEU A 17 -0.80 1.20 4.43
CA LEU A 17 -1.26 2.19 5.40
C LEU A 17 -0.10 3.03 5.95
N LEU A 18 1.00 2.37 6.36
CA LEU A 18 2.20 3.06 6.84
C LEU A 18 2.82 3.94 5.74
N GLY A 19 2.91 3.44 4.52
CA GLY A 19 3.38 4.21 3.36
C GLY A 19 2.50 5.42 3.07
N GLY A 20 1.18 5.28 3.14
CA GLY A 20 0.23 6.39 2.97
C GLY A 20 0.37 7.46 4.05
N LEU A 21 0.52 7.06 5.32
CA LEU A 21 0.75 8.00 6.43
C LEU A 21 2.08 8.73 6.29
N LEU A 22 3.16 8.02 5.93
CA LEU A 22 4.46 8.63 5.67
C LEU A 22 4.41 9.61 4.49
N ALA A 23 3.70 9.25 3.42
CA ALA A 23 3.51 10.13 2.27
C ALA A 23 2.80 11.43 2.67
N LEU A 24 1.73 11.37 3.48
CA LEU A 24 1.04 12.56 3.99
C LEU A 24 1.94 13.40 4.90
N ALA A 25 2.67 12.74 5.80
CA ALA A 25 3.60 13.41 6.72
C ALA A 25 4.71 14.16 5.99
N ILE A 26 5.12 13.68 4.80
CA ILE A 26 6.09 14.35 3.93
C ILE A 26 5.41 15.43 3.07
N ALA A 27 4.25 15.15 2.48
CA ALA A 27 3.55 16.07 1.56
C ALA A 27 3.14 17.38 2.24
N TRP A 28 2.76 17.33 3.52
CA TRP A 28 2.36 18.50 4.30
C TRP A 28 3.46 19.56 4.43
N PRO A 29 4.65 19.26 5.01
CA PRO A 29 5.74 20.23 5.10
C PRO A 29 6.26 20.64 3.72
N MET A 30 6.25 19.74 2.73
CA MET A 30 6.68 20.07 1.36
C MET A 30 5.78 21.14 0.74
N THR A 31 4.45 20.99 0.89
CA THR A 31 3.49 21.97 0.37
C THR A 31 3.62 23.30 1.10
N PHE A 32 3.86 23.30 2.42
CA PHE A 32 4.13 24.52 3.18
C PHE A 32 5.40 25.24 2.71
N LEU A 33 6.45 24.49 2.39
CA LEU A 33 7.73 25.05 1.92
C LEU A 33 7.59 25.64 0.52
N ILE A 34 6.92 24.93 -0.39
CA ILE A 34 6.65 25.40 -1.76
C ILE A 34 5.69 26.60 -1.74
N GLY A 35 4.73 26.61 -0.81
CA GLY A 35 3.79 27.71 -0.56
C GLY A 35 4.44 29.08 -0.36
N LYS A 36 5.72 29.12 0.05
CA LYS A 36 6.49 30.36 0.20
C LYS A 36 6.96 30.97 -1.12
N PHE A 37 7.02 30.16 -2.18
CA PHE A 37 7.55 30.57 -3.49
C PHE A 37 6.49 30.52 -4.60
N LEU A 38 5.54 29.60 -4.50
CA LEU A 38 4.40 29.46 -5.41
C LEU A 38 3.12 29.27 -4.60
N PRO A 39 1.95 29.69 -5.11
CA PRO A 39 0.67 29.43 -4.46
C PRO A 39 0.33 27.93 -4.53
N ALA A 40 0.90 27.15 -3.62
CA ALA A 40 0.67 25.72 -3.47
C ALA A 40 -0.30 25.47 -2.32
N THR A 41 -1.39 24.75 -2.60
CA THR A 41 -2.39 24.37 -1.60
C THR A 41 -2.62 22.87 -1.64
N LEU A 42 -2.61 22.24 -0.47
CA LEU A 42 -2.89 20.81 -0.34
C LEU A 42 -4.42 20.61 -0.33
N SER A 43 -4.99 20.26 -1.47
CA SER A 43 -6.42 19.97 -1.58
C SER A 43 -6.75 18.64 -0.89
N LEU A 44 -7.65 18.66 0.10
CA LEU A 44 -8.12 17.46 0.79
C LEU A 44 -8.71 16.43 -0.19
N THR A 45 -9.36 16.89 -1.26
CA THR A 45 -9.93 16.02 -2.30
C THR A 45 -8.84 15.28 -3.05
N VAL A 46 -7.78 15.98 -3.47
CA VAL A 46 -6.65 15.36 -4.20
C VAL A 46 -5.89 14.41 -3.28
N ALA A 47 -5.67 14.79 -2.02
CA ALA A 47 -5.06 13.91 -1.02
C ALA A 47 -5.89 12.65 -0.78
N GLY A 48 -7.22 12.77 -0.69
CA GLY A 48 -8.14 11.64 -0.54
C GLY A 48 -8.09 10.70 -1.74
N ILE A 49 -8.07 11.23 -2.96
CA ILE A 49 -7.93 10.43 -4.20
C ILE A 49 -6.58 9.71 -4.22
N ALA A 50 -5.49 10.41 -3.89
CA ALA A 50 -4.15 9.81 -3.85
C ALA A 50 -4.05 8.67 -2.83
N LEU A 51 -4.64 8.83 -1.64
CA LEU A 51 -4.72 7.77 -0.64
C LEU A 51 -5.54 6.58 -1.13
N LEU A 52 -6.69 6.83 -1.77
CA LEU A 52 -7.55 5.79 -2.31
C LEU A 52 -6.82 4.99 -3.41
N VAL A 53 -6.11 5.67 -4.31
CA VAL A 53 -5.28 5.03 -5.34
C VAL A 53 -4.15 4.22 -4.71
N SER A 54 -3.47 4.75 -3.69
CA SER A 54 -2.42 4.02 -2.95
C SER A 54 -2.95 2.73 -2.33
N ILE A 55 -4.09 2.78 -1.64
CA ILE A 55 -4.75 1.62 -1.04
C ILE A 55 -5.14 0.59 -2.12
N LEU A 56 -5.77 1.04 -3.22
CA LEU A 56 -6.14 0.15 -4.32
C LEU A 56 -4.91 -0.55 -4.92
N THR A 57 -3.84 0.20 -5.16
CA THR A 57 -2.59 -0.34 -5.72
C THR A 57 -1.99 -1.39 -4.77
N GLY A 58 -2.01 -1.11 -3.46
CA GLY A 58 -1.58 -2.03 -2.42
C GLY A 58 -2.41 -3.32 -2.33
N ILE A 59 -3.73 -3.19 -2.41
CA ILE A 59 -4.63 -4.34 -2.42
C ILE A 59 -4.39 -5.18 -3.67
N VAL A 60 -4.30 -4.56 -4.85
CA VAL A 60 -4.08 -5.28 -6.11
C VAL A 60 -2.73 -6.00 -6.11
N SER A 61 -1.67 -5.32 -5.66
CA SER A 61 -0.32 -5.90 -5.62
C SER A 61 -0.16 -6.98 -4.56
N GLY A 62 -0.88 -6.91 -3.44
CA GLY A 62 -0.84 -7.93 -2.38
C GLY A 62 -1.79 -9.11 -2.60
N PHE A 63 -2.97 -8.85 -3.17
CA PHE A 63 -4.01 -9.87 -3.36
C PHE A 63 -3.62 -10.94 -4.38
N PHE A 64 -3.09 -10.53 -5.55
CA PHE A 64 -2.70 -11.46 -6.61
C PHE A 64 -1.61 -12.47 -6.17
N PRO A 65 -0.47 -12.07 -5.59
CA PRO A 65 0.54 -13.01 -5.11
C PRO A 65 0.04 -13.84 -3.93
N ALA A 66 -0.72 -13.27 -3.00
CA ALA A 66 -1.27 -14.02 -1.88
C ALA A 66 -2.23 -15.13 -2.37
N TRP A 67 -3.08 -14.82 -3.36
CA TRP A 67 -3.97 -15.80 -3.99
C TRP A 67 -3.20 -16.93 -4.67
N ARG A 68 -2.11 -16.59 -5.38
CA ARG A 68 -1.22 -17.57 -6.01
C ARG A 68 -0.53 -18.46 -4.97
N ALA A 69 -0.02 -17.88 -3.87
CA ALA A 69 0.62 -18.61 -2.78
C ALA A 69 -0.35 -19.56 -2.07
N ALA A 70 -1.59 -19.15 -1.82
CA ALA A 70 -2.60 -19.99 -1.17
C ALA A 70 -3.00 -21.23 -2.01
N ARG A 71 -2.84 -21.16 -3.34
CA ARG A 71 -3.11 -22.26 -4.26
C ARG A 71 -1.90 -23.19 -4.51
N MET A 72 -0.69 -22.80 -4.12
CA MET A 72 0.49 -23.64 -4.27
C MET A 72 0.35 -24.94 -3.46
N ASN A 73 0.76 -26.07 -4.04
CA ASN A 73 0.77 -27.33 -3.31
C ASN A 73 1.97 -27.34 -2.35
N PRO A 74 1.75 -27.63 -1.06
CA PRO A 74 2.81 -27.57 -0.05
C PRO A 74 3.95 -28.55 -0.35
N VAL A 75 3.65 -29.67 -1.01
CA VAL A 75 4.64 -30.66 -1.44
C VAL A 75 5.58 -30.08 -2.50
N ASP A 76 5.10 -29.26 -3.44
CA ASP A 76 5.93 -28.61 -4.47
C ASP A 76 6.75 -27.46 -3.88
N ALA A 77 6.26 -26.80 -2.83
CA ALA A 77 6.98 -25.74 -2.13
C ALA A 77 8.20 -26.28 -1.36
N LEU A 78 8.07 -27.44 -0.70
CA LEU A 78 9.15 -28.12 0.03
C LEU A 78 10.15 -28.84 -0.88
N ARG A 79 9.75 -29.23 -2.10
CA ARG A 79 10.61 -29.94 -3.05
C ARG A 79 11.55 -29.01 -3.84
N ASN A 80 11.26 -27.71 -3.83
CA ASN A 80 12.07 -26.68 -4.48
C ASN A 80 12.98 -25.93 -3.49
N GLU A 81 13.08 -26.40 -2.23
CA GLU A 81 14.20 -26.10 -1.34
C GLU A 81 15.40 -27.01 -1.66
#